data_AF-A0A4P6RM27-F1
#
_entry.id   AF-A0A4P6RM27-F1
#
_cell.length_a   1.000
_cell.length_b   1.000
_cell.length_c   1.000
_cell.angle_alpha   90.00
_cell.angle_beta   90.00
_cell.angle_gamma   90.00
#
_symmetry.space_group_name_H-M   'P 1'
#
loop_
_entity.id
_entity.type
_entity.pdbx_description
1 polymer ?
#
loop_
_entity_poly.entity_id
_entity_poly.type
_entity_poly.pdbx_seq_one_letter_code
_entity_poly.pdbx_strand_id
1 'polypeptide(L)' 'MEISENTKNPYSGGEWVYLESDKSVMVKISISNPNGMLEYYLKDNPHRQFIHYSKVKPITDYNLISELEKNYSGETGLLG' A
#
# COMPACT_ATOMS: atom_id res chain seq x y z
N MET A 1 -19.61 -11.94 -25.18
CA MET A 1 -18.94 -10.83 -24.47
C MET A 1 -18.71 -11.33 -23.06
N GLU A 2 -17.50 -11.81 -22.79
CA GLU A 2 -17.08 -12.08 -21.42
C GLU A 2 -17.04 -10.72 -20.71
N ILE A 3 -17.95 -10.57 -19.75
CA ILE A 3 -17.90 -9.49 -18.77
C ILE A 3 -16.58 -9.68 -18.03
N SER A 4 -15.58 -8.89 -18.41
CA SER A 4 -14.30 -8.76 -17.73
C SER A 4 -14.61 -8.67 -16.23
N GLU A 5 -14.07 -9.60 -15.45
CA GLU A 5 -14.18 -9.56 -13.99
C GLU A 5 -14.04 -8.12 -13.55
N ASN A 6 -15.10 -7.59 -12.94
CA ASN A 6 -15.08 -6.26 -12.38
C ASN A 6 -14.00 -6.31 -11.30
N THR A 7 -12.78 -5.94 -11.67
CA THR A 7 -11.55 -5.96 -10.90
C THR A 7 -11.66 -4.87 -9.84
N LYS A 8 -12.59 -5.10 -8.93
CA LYS A 8 -12.95 -4.19 -7.87
C LYS A 8 -11.76 -4.18 -6.94
N ASN A 9 -11.15 -3.01 -6.81
CA ASN A 9 -10.03 -2.80 -5.91
C ASN A 9 -10.40 -3.34 -4.52
N PRO A 10 -9.73 -4.38 -4.00
CA PRO A 10 -10.09 -4.98 -2.72
C PRO A 10 -9.62 -4.13 -1.53
N TYR A 11 -8.85 -3.07 -1.79
CA TYR A 11 -8.25 -2.23 -0.76
C TYR A 11 -9.10 -0.99 -0.48
N SER A 12 -9.28 -0.68 0.80
CA SER A 12 -10.07 0.47 1.26
C SER A 12 -9.21 1.68 1.64
N GLY A 13 -7.89 1.49 1.81
CA GLY A 13 -6.96 2.47 2.33
C GLY A 13 -6.68 2.22 3.82
N GLY A 14 -5.42 2.39 4.23
CA GLY A 14 -4.92 2.12 5.57
C GLY A 14 -4.25 0.75 5.74
N GLU A 15 -4.46 -0.19 4.80
CA GLU A 15 -3.84 -1.50 4.86
C GLU A 15 -2.34 -1.47 4.55
N TRP A 16 -1.60 -2.36 5.19
CA TRP A 16 -0.22 -2.68 4.82
C TRP A 16 -0.18 -3.75 3.75
N VAL A 17 0.67 -3.50 2.75
CA VAL A 17 0.90 -4.45 1.65
C VAL A 17 2.39 -4.61 1.40
N TYR A 18 2.76 -5.72 0.78
CA TYR A 18 4.11 -5.92 0.23
C TYR A 18 4.04 -6.07 -1.28
N LEU A 19 5.14 -5.72 -1.97
CA LEU A 19 5.27 -5.95 -3.41
C LEU A 19 5.38 -7.45 -3.69
N GLU A 20 4.58 -7.98 -4.61
CA GLU A 20 4.64 -9.40 -4.97
C GLU A 20 6.03 -9.79 -5.51
N SER A 21 6.67 -8.88 -6.24
CA SER A 21 8.03 -9.05 -6.77
C SER A 21 9.13 -8.94 -5.71
N ASP A 22 8.89 -8.26 -4.59
CA ASP A 22 9.87 -8.03 -3.52
C ASP A 22 9.18 -7.81 -2.17
N LYS A 23 9.16 -8.87 -1.35
CA LYS A 23 8.51 -8.85 -0.04
C LYS A 23 9.20 -7.98 0.99
N SER A 24 10.44 -7.55 0.75
CA SER A 24 11.15 -6.62 1.63
C SER A 24 10.62 -5.20 1.51
N VAL A 25 9.91 -4.87 0.42
CA VAL A 25 9.25 -3.59 0.23
C VAL A 25 7.83 -3.68 0.78
N MET A 26 7.61 -3.08 1.95
CA MET A 26 6.33 -3.02 2.64
C MET A 26 5.88 -1.58 2.75
N VAL A 27 4.64 -1.30 2.35
CA VAL A 27 4.11 0.07 2.27
C VAL A 27 2.67 0.12 2.81
N LYS A 28 2.32 1.25 3.42
CA LYS A 28 0.96 1.53 3.87
C LYS A 28 0.21 2.23 2.75
N ILE A 29 -0.93 1.69 2.36
CA ILE A 29 -1.77 2.28 1.32
C ILE A 29 -2.53 3.46 1.90
N SER A 30 -2.46 4.62 1.26
CA SER A 30 -3.17 5.83 1.70
C SER A 30 -4.52 6.02 1.00
N ILE A 31 -4.59 5.77 -0.31
CA ILE A 31 -5.80 5.94 -1.10
C ILE A 31 -5.91 4.80 -2.13
N SER A 32 -7.13 4.31 -2.29
CA SER A 32 -7.53 3.34 -3.31
C SER A 32 -8.29 4.07 -4.41
N ASN A 33 -7.73 4.15 -5.62
CA ASN A 33 -8.36 4.80 -6.77
C ASN A 33 -9.21 3.79 -7.58
N PRO A 34 -10.29 4.23 -8.24
CA PRO A 34 -11.21 3.33 -8.97
C PRO A 34 -10.56 2.63 -10.16
N ASN A 35 -9.44 3.14 -10.67
CA ASN A 35 -8.65 2.49 -11.74
C ASN A 35 -7.71 1.39 -11.22
N GLY A 36 -7.82 1.00 -9.95
CA GLY A 36 -6.98 -0.03 -9.35
C GLY A 36 -5.58 0.43 -8.95
N MET A 37 -5.33 1.74 -8.91
CA MET A 37 -4.07 2.30 -8.42
C MET A 37 -4.17 2.58 -6.92
N LEU A 38 -3.13 2.18 -6.20
CA LEU A 38 -2.95 2.41 -4.77
C LEU A 38 -1.90 3.49 -4.58
N GLU A 39 -2.23 4.54 -3.84
CA GLU A 39 -1.29 5.58 -3.43
C GLU A 39 -0.55 5.13 -2.16
N TYR A 40 0.78 5.35 -2.13
CA TYR A 40 1.60 5.16 -0.94
C TYR A 40 2.76 6.17 -0.88
N TYR A 41 3.39 6.26 0.28
CA TYR A 41 4.56 7.10 0.53
C TYR A 41 5.74 6.24 0.97
N LEU A 42 6.96 6.60 0.57
CA LEU A 42 8.17 6.00 1.10
C LEU A 42 8.73 6.92 2.19
N LYS A 43 9.32 6.32 3.23
CA LYS A 43 9.85 7.04 4.40
C LYS A 43 10.77 8.20 4.01
N ASP A 44 11.67 7.96 3.06
CA ASP A 44 12.68 8.93 2.62
C ASP A 44 12.28 9.68 1.33
N ASN A 45 11.04 9.49 0.86
CA ASN A 45 10.55 10.16 -0.34
C ASN A 45 9.14 10.74 -0.10
N PRO A 46 9.01 12.07 0.04
CA PRO A 46 7.72 12.71 0.25
C PRO A 46 6.83 12.70 -1.01
N HIS A 47 7.34 12.22 -2.15
CA HIS A 47 6.55 12.14 -3.38
C HIS A 47 5.60 10.95 -3.34
N ARG A 48 4.34 11.22 -3.70
CA ARG A 48 3.31 10.21 -3.92
C ARG A 48 3.78 9.18 -4.93
N GLN A 49 3.72 7.92 -4.52
CA GLN A 49 3.97 6.78 -5.39
C GLN A 49 2.65 6.07 -5.67
N PHE A 50 2.58 5.45 -6.84
CA PHE A 50 1.39 4.73 -7.28
C PHE A 50 1.77 3.33 -7.72
N ILE A 51 1.00 2.35 -7.26
CA ILE A 51 1.15 0.96 -7.68
C ILE A 51 -0.20 0.32 -7.97
N HIS A 52 -0.26 -0.52 -9.01
CA HIS A 52 -1.47 -1.26 -9.31
C HIS A 52 -1.73 -2.35 -8.26
N TYR A 53 -2.97 -2.50 -7.78
CA TYR A 53 -3.30 -3.44 -6.70
C TYR A 53 -2.93 -4.90 -7.04
N SER A 54 -2.87 -5.25 -8.33
CA SER A 54 -2.47 -6.59 -8.78
C SER A 54 -0.98 -6.91 -8.57
N LYS A 55 -0.17 -5.93 -8.17
CA LYS A 55 1.28 -6.08 -7.92
C LYS A 55 1.61 -6.18 -6.44
N VAL A 56 0.60 -6.15 -5.58
CA VAL A 56 0.78 -6.19 -4.13
C VAL A 56 -0.06 -7.29 -3.51
N LYS A 57 0.31 -7.66 -2.29
CA LYS A 57 -0.46 -8.59 -1.45
C LYS A 57 -0.64 -7.98 -0.07
N PRO A 58 -1.81 -8.22 0.57
CA PRO A 58 -2.04 -7.74 1.92
C PRO A 58 -1.10 -8.42 2.90
N ILE A 59 -0.61 -7.66 3.88
CA ILE A 59 0.02 -8.21 5.08
C ILE A 59 -1.10 -8.53 6.06
N THR A 60 -1.15 -9.78 6.53
CA THR A 60 -2.16 -10.26 7.49
C THR A 60 -1.56 -10.62 8.85
N ASP A 61 -0.24 -10.58 8.99
CA ASP A 61 0.46 -10.84 10.25
C ASP A 61 0.34 -9.63 11.19
N TYR A 62 -0.38 -9.81 12.30
CA TYR A 62 -0.66 -8.73 13.25
C TYR A 62 0.58 -8.22 14.00
N ASN A 63 1.57 -9.08 14.26
CA ASN A 63 2.80 -8.66 14.94
C ASN A 63 3.60 -7.74 14.01
N LEU A 64 3.76 -8.17 12.76
CA LEU A 64 4.44 -7.39 11.73
C LEU A 64 3.73 -6.06 11.46
N ILE A 65 2.40 -6.07 11.35
CA ILE A 65 1.62 -4.83 11.19
C ILE A 65 1.86 -3.89 12.38
N SER A 66 1.85 -4.40 13.62
CA SER A 66 2.12 -3.58 14.80
C SER A 66 3.53 -2.97 14.78
N GLU A 67 4.53 -3.71 14.33
CA GLU A 67 5.89 -3.20 14.16
C GLU A 67 5.96 -2.13 13.05
N LEU A 68 5.31 -2.37 11.91
CA LEU A 68 5.27 -1.42 10.81
C LEU A 68 4.56 -0.12 11.22
N GLU A 69 3.44 -0.20 11.93
CA GLU A 69 2.73 0.97 12.48
C GLU A 69 3.61 1.77 13.44
N LYS A 70 4.36 1.12 14.33
CA LYS A 70 5.30 1.82 15.25
C LYS A 70 6.40 2.56 14.51
N ASN A 71 6.85 2.01 13.38
CA ASN A 71 7.89 2.62 12.54
C ASN A 71 7.33 3.63 11.52
N TYR A 72 6.00 3.69 11.39
CA TYR A 72 5.30 4.57 10.47
C TYR A 72 4.94 5.87 11.17
N SER A 73 5.79 6.89 11.03
CA SER A 73 5.53 8.25 11.51
C SER A 73 4.53 8.96 10.60
N GLY A 74 3.27 8.51 10.64
CA GLY A 74 2.18 8.85 9.71
C GLY A 74 1.71 10.31 9.66
N GLU A 75 2.57 11.29 9.85
CA GLU A 75 2.25 12.70 9.73
C GLU A 75 3.27 13.34 8.80
N THR A 76 2.81 14.17 7.87
CA THR A 76 3.65 15.02 7.01
C THR A 76 4.87 15.55 7.77
N GLY A 77 6.06 14.97 7.56
CA GLY A 77 7.18 15.21 8.46
C GLY A 77 8.50 14.76 7.85
N LEU A 78 9.15 15.71 7.20
CA LEU A 78 10.59 15.70 6.89
C LEU A 78 11.38 15.03 8.02
N LEU A 79 12.20 14.03 7.69
CA LEU A 79 13.39 13.75 8.48
C LEU A 79 14.37 14.89 8.20
N GLY A 80 14.40 15.86 9.11
CA GLY A 80 15.42 16.89 9.23
C GLY A 80 15.98 16.87 10.64
#